data_AF-A0A349HKF3-F1
#
_entry.id   AF-A0A349HKF3-F1
#
_cell.length_a   1.000
_cell.length_b   1.000
_cell.length_c   1.000
_cell.angle_alpha   90.00
_cell.angle_beta   90.00
_cell.angle_gamma   90.00
#
_symmetry.space_group_name_H-M   'P 1'
#
loop_
_entity.id
_entity.type
_entity.pdbx_description
1 polymer ?
#
loop_
_entity_poly.entity_id
_entity_poly.type
_entity_poly.pdbx_seq_one_letter_code
_entity_poly.pdbx_strand_id
1 'polypeptide(L)'
;GQEFEVNTPDSFGGAYYRYDLNRLLVLLKYDNRDVFISVSKQLDKSSVGMKGLVVDDNQWNYFYSGIPGLTSGGMGWMDTFMYDSMSVNLYVQDKNDPGQTVSYLFKWLRAGWAGLNVVRPKHIFEGSQRFGRAFTTLMESEDLPEPAVFAAKVREIEALPKQEMDHYISEYSKQVENFAAKHPVLSDEFPEVYENGKYADKFTREERVGVLVKEYVKQAMGKQCLIYDKLVSN
;
A
#
# COMPACT_ATOMS: atom_id res chain seq x y z
N GLY A 1 -4.18 -12.99 13.50
CA GLY A 1 -2.84 -12.41 13.71
C GLY A 1 -2.95 -10.92 13.88
N GLN A 2 -1.88 -10.27 14.30
CA GLN A 2 -1.75 -8.81 14.28
C GLN A 2 -0.91 -8.42 13.05
N GLU A 3 -1.30 -7.34 12.39
CA GLU A 3 -0.62 -6.75 11.23
C GLU A 3 -0.34 -5.28 11.53
N PHE A 4 0.79 -4.79 11.04
CA PHE A 4 1.08 -3.35 10.96
C PHE A 4 0.81 -2.88 9.53
N GLU A 5 0.07 -1.79 9.36
CA GLU A 5 -0.28 -1.24 8.04
C GLU A 5 0.16 0.21 7.90
N VAL A 6 0.72 0.53 6.73
CA VAL A 6 0.82 1.90 6.22
C VAL A 6 -0.06 1.97 4.99
N ASN A 7 -1.19 2.65 5.07
CA ASN A 7 -2.11 2.69 3.95
C ASN A 7 -1.56 3.58 2.82
N THR A 8 -1.99 3.31 1.58
CA THR A 8 -1.69 4.19 0.45
C THR A 8 -2.30 5.58 0.67
N PRO A 9 -1.63 6.66 0.24
CA PRO A 9 -2.20 8.01 0.27
C PRO A 9 -3.60 8.02 -0.34
N ASP A 10 -4.53 8.67 0.35
CA ASP A 10 -5.90 8.77 -0.13
C ASP A 10 -5.98 9.75 -1.31
N SER A 11 -6.89 9.52 -2.25
CA SER A 11 -7.00 10.34 -3.48
C SER A 11 -7.69 11.68 -3.26
N PHE A 12 -8.13 12.00 -2.03
CA PHE A 12 -8.86 13.22 -1.71
C PHE A 12 -7.99 14.20 -0.91
N GLY A 13 -7.47 13.79 0.25
CA GLY A 13 -6.61 14.59 1.11
C GLY A 13 -5.11 14.33 0.91
N GLY A 14 -4.75 13.24 0.24
CA GLY A 14 -3.36 12.80 0.08
C GLY A 14 -2.74 12.24 1.35
N ALA A 15 -3.52 12.01 2.42
CA ALA A 15 -2.95 11.52 3.67
C ALA A 15 -2.78 10.00 3.66
N TYR A 16 -1.71 9.56 4.30
CA TYR A 16 -1.52 8.18 4.74
C TYR A 16 -1.29 8.11 6.24
N TYR A 17 -1.54 6.93 6.80
CA TYR A 17 -1.64 6.65 8.23
C TYR A 17 -0.94 5.34 8.53
N ARG A 18 -0.39 5.24 9.74
CA ARG A 18 0.25 4.03 10.27
C ARG A 18 -0.60 3.52 11.42
N TYR A 19 -0.94 2.24 11.42
CA TYR A 19 -1.75 1.65 12.49
C TYR A 19 -1.58 0.13 12.54
N ASP A 20 -1.79 -0.43 13.73
CA ASP A 20 -1.92 -1.87 13.90
C ASP A 20 -3.37 -2.32 13.73
N LEU A 21 -3.55 -3.55 13.26
CA LEU A 21 -4.85 -4.18 13.13
C LEU A 21 -4.78 -5.67 13.52
N ASN A 22 -5.93 -6.20 13.93
CA ASN A 22 -6.15 -7.64 14.04
C ASN A 22 -6.76 -8.18 12.75
N ARG A 23 -6.19 -9.28 12.23
CA ARG A 23 -6.69 -10.03 11.08
C ARG A 23 -7.14 -11.43 11.49
N LEU A 24 -8.33 -11.81 11.06
CA LEU A 24 -8.82 -13.19 11.05
C LEU A 24 -8.97 -13.65 9.60
N LEU A 25 -8.37 -14.79 9.27
CA LEU A 25 -8.51 -15.48 7.99
C LEU A 25 -9.16 -16.84 8.25
N VAL A 26 -10.24 -17.15 7.52
CA VAL A 26 -10.95 -18.43 7.64
C VAL A 26 -11.20 -18.98 6.26
N LEU A 27 -10.78 -20.22 6.01
CA LEU A 27 -11.20 -21.00 4.85
C LEU A 27 -12.15 -22.10 5.34
N LEU A 28 -13.36 -22.14 4.77
CA LEU A 28 -14.40 -23.09 5.15
C LEU A 28 -15.20 -23.54 3.93
N LYS A 29 -15.99 -24.61 4.10
CA LYS A 29 -16.99 -25.03 3.11
C LYS A 29 -18.39 -24.61 3.56
N TYR A 30 -19.15 -24.02 2.64
CA TYR A 30 -20.57 -23.70 2.83
C TYR A 30 -21.34 -24.11 1.59
N ASP A 31 -22.34 -24.98 1.73
CA ASP A 31 -23.11 -25.54 0.62
C ASP A 31 -22.19 -26.17 -0.47
N ASN A 32 -21.23 -26.98 -0.04
CA ASN A 32 -20.18 -27.62 -0.86
C ASN A 32 -19.26 -26.66 -1.65
N ARG A 33 -19.31 -25.35 -1.40
CA ARG A 33 -18.47 -24.35 -2.04
C ARG A 33 -17.39 -23.87 -1.10
N ASP A 34 -16.21 -23.58 -1.65
CA ASP A 34 -15.12 -22.98 -0.89
C ASP A 34 -15.43 -21.51 -0.61
N VAL A 35 -15.28 -21.12 0.66
CA VAL A 35 -15.50 -19.76 1.15
C VAL A 35 -14.29 -19.32 1.95
N PHE A 36 -13.66 -18.24 1.51
CA PHE A 36 -12.58 -17.58 2.23
C PHE A 36 -13.07 -16.25 2.81
N ILE A 37 -12.85 -16.07 4.12
CA ILE A 37 -13.29 -14.91 4.89
C ILE A 37 -12.05 -14.23 5.45
N SER A 38 -11.90 -12.93 5.16
CA SER A 38 -10.91 -12.04 5.76
C SER A 38 -11.62 -10.96 6.57
N VAL A 39 -11.39 -10.93 7.88
CA VAL A 39 -11.89 -9.87 8.76
C VAL A 39 -10.70 -9.10 9.29
N SER A 40 -10.73 -7.77 9.17
CA SER A 40 -9.76 -6.90 9.84
C SER A 40 -10.41 -5.84 10.70
N LYS A 41 -9.75 -5.52 11.82
CA LYS A 41 -10.15 -4.47 12.74
C LYS A 41 -8.92 -3.73 13.24
N GLN A 42 -8.88 -2.43 13.00
CA GLN A 42 -7.87 -1.54 13.57
C GLN A 42 -7.90 -1.63 15.10
N LEU A 43 -6.72 -1.73 15.73
CA LEU A 43 -6.60 -1.90 17.17
C LEU A 43 -6.87 -0.60 17.93
N ASP A 44 -6.17 0.45 17.55
CA ASP A 44 -6.21 1.76 18.20
C ASP A 44 -6.14 2.87 17.17
N LYS A 45 -6.37 4.12 17.61
CA LYS A 45 -6.20 5.32 16.78
C LYS A 45 -4.84 5.28 16.07
N SER A 46 -4.82 5.59 14.78
CA SER A 46 -3.58 5.62 13.99
C SER A 46 -2.59 6.67 14.48
N SER A 47 -1.38 6.65 13.89
CA SER A 47 -0.51 7.82 13.85
C SER A 47 -1.24 9.03 13.27
N VAL A 48 -0.68 10.22 13.48
CA VAL A 48 -1.09 11.40 12.71
C VAL A 48 -0.95 11.10 11.21
N GLY A 49 -1.89 11.63 10.43
CA GLY A 49 -1.85 11.60 8.98
C GLY A 49 -0.59 12.29 8.47
N MET A 50 0.03 11.68 7.46
CA MET A 50 1.23 12.20 6.82
C MET A 50 0.90 12.55 5.37
N LYS A 51 1.46 13.65 4.88
CA LYS A 51 1.29 14.11 3.51
C LYS A 51 1.90 13.11 2.54
N GLY A 52 1.11 12.63 1.60
CA GLY A 52 1.55 11.75 0.53
C GLY A 52 0.85 12.10 -0.78
N LEU A 53 1.20 11.37 -1.82
CA LEU A 53 0.61 11.59 -3.13
C LEU A 53 0.48 10.27 -3.88
N VAL A 54 -0.67 10.08 -4.52
CA VAL A 54 -0.82 9.09 -5.58
C VAL A 54 -0.17 9.67 -6.83
N VAL A 55 0.99 9.13 -7.21
CA VAL A 55 1.74 9.57 -8.40
C VAL A 55 1.20 8.86 -9.63
N ASP A 56 1.09 7.53 -9.55
CA ASP A 56 0.50 6.70 -10.60
C ASP A 56 -0.04 5.39 -9.99
N ASP A 57 -1.37 5.28 -9.90
CA ASP A 57 -2.06 4.09 -9.40
C ASP A 57 -1.88 2.87 -10.31
N ASN A 58 -1.67 3.04 -11.62
CA ASN A 58 -1.49 1.91 -12.54
C ASN A 58 -0.10 1.30 -12.39
N GLN A 59 0.90 2.12 -12.06
CA GLN A 59 2.29 1.71 -11.84
C GLN A 59 2.63 1.47 -10.36
N TRP A 60 1.67 1.65 -9.45
CA TRP A 60 1.86 1.53 -7.99
C TRP A 60 2.95 2.46 -7.44
N ASN A 61 2.99 3.67 -8.00
CA ASN A 61 3.91 4.72 -7.60
C ASN A 61 3.18 5.70 -6.68
N TYR A 62 3.68 5.76 -5.45
CA TYR A 62 3.13 6.55 -4.36
C TYR A 62 4.28 7.29 -3.68
N PHE A 63 4.04 8.54 -3.33
CA PHE A 63 5.00 9.38 -2.61
C PHE A 63 4.59 9.48 -1.14
N TYR A 64 5.53 9.23 -0.23
CA TYR A 64 5.34 9.26 1.21
C TYR A 64 6.32 10.27 1.81
N SER A 65 5.84 11.45 2.21
CA SER A 65 6.75 12.54 2.61
C SER A 65 7.31 12.41 4.02
N GLY A 66 6.61 11.72 4.91
CA GLY A 66 6.88 11.71 6.35
C GLY A 66 6.58 13.04 7.05
N ILE A 67 5.97 14.00 6.37
CA ILE A 67 5.57 15.30 6.90
C ILE A 67 4.13 15.19 7.42
N PRO A 68 3.83 15.58 8.68
CA PRO A 68 2.46 15.58 9.18
C PRO A 68 1.50 16.46 8.37
N GLY A 69 0.25 16.02 8.25
CA GLY A 69 -0.86 16.77 7.66
C GLY A 69 -1.41 16.20 6.36
N LEU A 70 -2.10 17.06 5.60
CA LEU A 70 -2.74 16.73 4.32
C LEU A 70 -1.99 17.39 3.15
N THR A 71 -1.98 16.73 2.01
CA THR A 71 -1.38 17.27 0.77
C THR A 71 -2.31 18.24 0.06
N SER A 72 -3.64 18.06 0.21
CA SER A 72 -4.63 18.82 -0.57
C SER A 72 -5.72 19.44 0.31
N GLY A 73 -6.38 20.48 -0.22
CA GLY A 73 -7.62 21.03 0.35
C GLY A 73 -7.48 22.22 1.30
N GLY A 74 -6.37 22.98 1.26
CA GLY A 74 -6.18 24.20 2.06
C GLY A 74 -6.10 23.97 3.60
N MET A 75 -6.16 22.71 4.02
CA MET A 75 -6.15 22.26 5.41
C MET A 75 -4.92 21.40 5.69
N GLY A 76 -3.82 21.66 4.98
CA GLY A 76 -2.59 20.86 5.06
C GLY A 76 -1.93 20.82 6.43
N TRP A 77 -2.32 21.73 7.34
CA TRP A 77 -1.86 21.80 8.73
C TRP A 77 -2.67 20.95 9.71
N MET A 78 -3.78 20.32 9.27
CA MET A 78 -4.64 19.55 10.18
C MET A 78 -4.02 18.20 10.55
N ASP A 79 -3.89 17.95 11.85
CA ASP A 79 -3.56 16.63 12.38
C ASP A 79 -4.77 15.69 12.26
N THR A 80 -4.82 14.95 11.16
CA THR A 80 -5.86 13.95 10.94
C THR A 80 -5.48 12.59 11.52
N PHE A 81 -6.48 11.77 11.83
CA PHE A 81 -6.29 10.41 12.34
C PHE A 81 -7.35 9.48 11.77
N MET A 82 -6.99 8.21 11.57
CA MET A 82 -7.97 7.11 11.52
C MET A 82 -8.33 6.74 12.95
N TYR A 83 -9.57 7.03 13.33
CA TYR A 83 -10.10 6.72 14.65
C TYR A 83 -10.57 5.28 14.76
N ASP A 84 -11.04 4.70 13.66
CA ASP A 84 -11.48 3.31 13.59
C ASP A 84 -11.59 2.84 12.13
N SER A 85 -11.26 1.58 11.88
CA SER A 85 -11.40 0.92 10.57
C SER A 85 -11.71 -0.56 10.77
N MET A 86 -12.67 -1.06 10.01
CA MET A 86 -13.02 -2.48 9.99
C MET A 86 -13.39 -2.90 8.57
N SER A 87 -12.98 -4.10 8.17
CA SER A 87 -13.45 -4.71 6.93
C SER A 87 -13.78 -6.18 7.10
N VAL A 88 -14.77 -6.64 6.34
CA VAL A 88 -15.08 -8.04 6.13
C VAL A 88 -15.07 -8.25 4.62
N ASN A 89 -14.16 -9.09 4.15
CA ASN A 89 -14.09 -9.51 2.76
C ASN A 89 -14.43 -10.99 2.66
N LEU A 90 -15.41 -11.31 1.82
CA LEU A 90 -15.87 -12.66 1.54
C LEU A 90 -15.50 -12.99 0.12
N TYR A 91 -14.84 -14.13 -0.08
CA TYR A 91 -14.55 -14.72 -1.36
C TYR A 91 -15.29 -16.04 -1.42
N VAL A 92 -16.26 -16.14 -2.31
CA VAL A 92 -17.14 -17.31 -2.41
C VAL A 92 -16.95 -17.91 -3.80
N GLN A 93 -16.59 -19.19 -3.87
CA GLN A 93 -16.55 -19.93 -5.12
C GLN A 93 -17.91 -19.82 -5.84
N ASP A 94 -17.88 -19.50 -7.14
CA ASP A 94 -19.10 -19.39 -7.91
C ASP A 94 -19.78 -20.76 -8.04
N LYS A 95 -21.11 -20.76 -7.94
CA LYS A 95 -21.90 -21.99 -7.92
C LYS A 95 -21.97 -22.65 -9.29
N ASN A 96 -21.97 -21.86 -10.35
CA ASN A 96 -22.14 -22.31 -11.73
C ASN A 96 -20.80 -22.43 -12.46
N ASP A 97 -19.77 -21.74 -11.99
CA ASP A 97 -18.40 -21.83 -12.49
C ASP A 97 -17.39 -21.96 -11.32
N PRO A 98 -17.09 -23.19 -10.85
CA PRO A 98 -16.21 -23.40 -9.71
C PRO A 98 -14.77 -22.88 -9.88
N GLY A 99 -14.36 -22.51 -11.10
CA GLY A 99 -13.09 -21.84 -11.37
C GLY A 99 -13.09 -20.35 -11.03
N GLN A 100 -14.27 -19.77 -10.77
CA GLN A 100 -14.46 -18.34 -10.49
C GLN A 100 -14.80 -18.10 -9.02
N THR A 101 -14.52 -16.86 -8.57
CA THR A 101 -14.79 -16.42 -7.20
C THR A 101 -15.53 -15.08 -7.22
N VAL A 102 -16.60 -14.99 -6.42
CA VAL A 102 -17.32 -13.74 -6.18
C VAL A 102 -16.81 -13.09 -4.90
N SER A 103 -16.44 -11.80 -4.97
CA SER A 103 -16.01 -11.02 -3.81
C SER A 103 -17.11 -10.10 -3.28
N TYR A 104 -17.30 -10.10 -1.96
CA TYR A 104 -18.13 -9.12 -1.24
C TYR A 104 -17.29 -8.42 -0.18
N LEU A 105 -17.17 -7.10 -0.29
CA LEU A 105 -16.44 -6.26 0.66
C LEU A 105 -17.40 -5.37 1.45
N PHE A 106 -17.38 -5.52 2.76
CA PHE A 106 -18.02 -4.63 3.71
C PHE A 106 -16.93 -3.84 4.44
N LYS A 107 -17.04 -2.50 4.45
CA LYS A 107 -16.01 -1.64 5.04
C LYS A 107 -16.63 -0.51 5.86
N TRP A 108 -16.08 -0.31 7.04
CA TRP A 108 -16.39 0.80 7.93
C TRP A 108 -15.12 1.58 8.21
N LEU A 109 -15.22 2.90 8.18
CA LEU A 109 -14.08 3.78 8.41
C LEU A 109 -14.58 5.04 9.12
N ARG A 110 -13.87 5.40 10.19
CA ARG A 110 -14.05 6.65 10.91
C ARG A 110 -12.70 7.35 10.95
N ALA A 111 -12.59 8.46 10.24
CA ALA A 111 -11.35 9.24 10.19
C ALA A 111 -11.67 10.74 10.06
N GLY A 112 -10.73 11.57 10.53
CA GLY A 112 -10.85 13.02 10.44
C GLY A 112 -9.98 13.73 11.46
N TRP A 113 -10.46 14.86 11.96
CA TRP A 113 -9.71 15.77 12.83
C TRP A 113 -10.53 16.10 14.08
N ALA A 114 -9.85 16.30 15.21
CA ALA A 114 -10.46 16.63 16.52
C ALA A 114 -11.59 15.68 16.98
N GLY A 115 -11.55 14.41 16.58
CA GLY A 115 -12.57 13.40 16.90
C GLY A 115 -13.78 13.39 15.96
N LEU A 116 -13.86 14.36 15.03
CA LEU A 116 -14.93 14.45 14.05
C LEU A 116 -14.68 13.50 12.89
N ASN A 117 -15.69 12.72 12.54
CA ASN A 117 -15.66 11.90 11.34
C ASN A 117 -15.97 12.75 10.11
N VAL A 118 -15.02 12.84 9.17
CA VAL A 118 -15.20 13.54 7.88
C VAL A 118 -15.30 12.57 6.70
N VAL A 119 -15.17 11.26 6.97
CA VAL A 119 -15.33 10.22 5.96
C VAL A 119 -16.79 10.08 5.55
N ARG A 120 -17.03 10.13 4.24
CA ARG A 120 -18.36 9.94 3.63
C ARG A 120 -18.43 8.56 2.97
N PRO A 121 -19.64 7.99 2.79
CA PRO A 121 -19.82 6.70 2.12
C PRO A 121 -19.13 6.61 0.75
N LYS A 122 -19.17 7.70 -0.04
CA LYS A 122 -18.48 7.77 -1.34
C LYS A 122 -16.96 7.56 -1.24
N HIS A 123 -16.31 8.08 -0.19
CA HIS A 123 -14.85 7.91 0.00
C HIS A 123 -14.50 6.44 0.26
N ILE A 124 -15.33 5.76 1.07
CA ILE A 124 -15.17 4.32 1.35
C ILE A 124 -15.40 3.52 0.07
N PHE A 125 -16.45 3.85 -0.69
CA PHE A 125 -16.79 3.16 -1.93
C PHE A 125 -15.69 3.30 -2.99
N GLU A 126 -15.26 4.53 -3.29
CA GLU A 126 -14.19 4.80 -4.27
C GLU A 126 -12.87 4.13 -3.89
N GLY A 127 -12.46 4.24 -2.62
CA GLY A 127 -11.27 3.55 -2.12
C GLY A 127 -11.38 2.02 -2.19
N SER A 128 -12.57 1.47 -1.94
CA SER A 128 -12.83 0.03 -2.05
C SER A 128 -12.79 -0.46 -3.49
N GLN A 129 -13.31 0.33 -4.45
CA GLN A 129 -13.20 0.01 -5.87
C GLN A 129 -11.75 0.04 -6.35
N ARG A 130 -10.96 1.02 -5.90
CA ARG A 130 -9.53 1.11 -6.24
C ARG A 130 -8.77 -0.12 -5.72
N PHE A 131 -8.99 -0.48 -4.46
CA PHE A 131 -8.42 -1.70 -3.86
C PHE A 131 -8.84 -2.95 -4.64
N GLY A 132 -10.15 -3.12 -4.91
CA GLY A 132 -10.69 -4.28 -5.60
C GLY A 132 -10.05 -4.49 -6.98
N ARG A 133 -9.93 -3.43 -7.79
CA ARG A 133 -9.28 -3.51 -9.11
C ARG A 133 -7.82 -3.95 -9.01
N ALA A 134 -7.03 -3.30 -8.14
CA ALA A 134 -5.62 -3.63 -7.99
C ALA A 134 -5.41 -5.05 -7.45
N PHE A 135 -6.24 -5.47 -6.49
CA PHE A 135 -6.19 -6.82 -5.92
C PHE A 135 -6.59 -7.88 -6.94
N THR A 136 -7.63 -7.66 -7.73
CA THR A 136 -8.02 -8.56 -8.83
C THR A 136 -6.88 -8.70 -9.84
N THR A 137 -6.31 -7.59 -10.32
CA THR A 137 -5.17 -7.62 -11.25
C THR A 137 -3.97 -8.38 -10.69
N LEU A 138 -3.72 -8.30 -9.38
CA LEU A 138 -2.67 -9.07 -8.73
C LEU A 138 -3.03 -10.56 -8.69
N MET A 139 -4.18 -10.91 -8.11
CA MET A 139 -4.54 -12.32 -7.86
C MET A 139 -4.81 -13.14 -9.13
N GLU A 140 -5.21 -12.49 -10.22
CA GLU A 140 -5.50 -13.13 -11.51
C GLU A 140 -4.31 -13.07 -12.48
N SER A 141 -3.16 -12.54 -12.06
CA SER A 141 -1.98 -12.45 -12.92
C SER A 141 -1.31 -13.83 -13.08
N GLU A 142 -1.12 -14.25 -14.33
CA GLU A 142 -0.36 -15.45 -14.69
C GLU A 142 1.17 -15.24 -14.58
N ASP A 143 1.62 -13.98 -14.48
CA ASP A 143 3.04 -13.61 -14.45
C ASP A 143 3.61 -13.57 -13.03
N LEU A 144 2.77 -13.74 -12.00
CA LEU A 144 3.26 -13.79 -10.63
C LEU A 144 4.08 -15.05 -10.37
N PRO A 145 5.18 -14.94 -9.60
CA PRO A 145 5.93 -16.11 -9.17
C PRO A 145 5.06 -17.02 -8.30
N GLU A 146 5.29 -18.32 -8.43
CA GLU A 146 4.71 -19.32 -7.54
C GLU A 146 4.90 -18.94 -6.06
N PRO A 147 3.93 -19.18 -5.16
CA PRO A 147 3.99 -18.70 -3.78
C PRO A 147 5.28 -19.08 -3.02
N ALA A 148 5.83 -20.26 -3.28
CA ALA A 148 7.08 -20.71 -2.67
C ALA A 148 8.31 -19.93 -3.18
N VAL A 149 8.32 -19.58 -4.46
CA VAL A 149 9.37 -18.74 -5.08
C VAL A 149 9.27 -17.32 -4.55
N PHE A 150 8.07 -16.76 -4.49
CA PHE A 150 7.82 -15.45 -3.90
C PHE A 150 8.32 -15.38 -2.46
N ALA A 151 7.95 -16.35 -1.61
CA ALA A 151 8.38 -16.41 -0.23
C ALA A 151 9.90 -16.57 -0.08
N ALA A 152 10.56 -17.30 -0.98
CA ALA A 152 12.02 -17.42 -1.00
C ALA A 152 12.69 -16.08 -1.33
N LYS A 153 12.18 -15.35 -2.32
CA LYS A 153 12.69 -14.03 -2.69
C LYS A 153 12.49 -13.00 -1.57
N VAL A 154 11.35 -13.03 -0.87
CA VAL A 154 11.14 -12.17 0.31
C VAL A 154 12.20 -12.43 1.38
N ARG A 155 12.49 -13.70 1.71
CA ARG A 155 13.54 -14.06 2.67
C ARG A 155 14.93 -13.62 2.22
N GLU A 156 15.22 -13.71 0.92
CA GLU A 156 16.48 -13.23 0.34
C GLU A 156 16.62 -11.71 0.53
N ILE A 157 15.57 -10.95 0.23
CA ILE A 157 15.53 -9.49 0.42
C ILE A 157 15.70 -9.12 1.90
N GLU A 158 15.02 -9.82 2.80
CA GLU A 158 15.14 -9.62 4.25
C GLU A 158 16.59 -9.86 4.74
N ALA A 159 17.27 -10.86 4.16
CA ALA A 159 18.62 -11.26 4.52
C ALA A 159 19.73 -10.39 3.87
N LEU A 160 19.40 -9.47 2.95
CA LEU A 160 20.40 -8.65 2.25
C LEU A 160 21.35 -7.93 3.22
N PRO A 161 22.67 -7.97 3.00
CA PRO A 161 23.61 -7.17 3.78
C PRO A 161 23.24 -5.69 3.74
N LYS A 162 23.53 -4.97 4.83
CA LYS A 162 23.21 -3.53 4.95
C LYS A 162 23.73 -2.73 3.75
N GLN A 163 24.96 -2.99 3.32
CA GLN A 163 25.59 -2.27 2.20
C GLN A 163 24.83 -2.47 0.87
N GLU A 164 24.34 -3.68 0.59
CA GLU A 164 23.57 -3.97 -0.63
C GLU A 164 22.18 -3.34 -0.57
N MET A 165 21.51 -3.42 0.59
CA MET A 165 20.25 -2.72 0.83
C MET A 165 20.41 -1.20 0.63
N ASP A 166 21.45 -0.61 1.20
CA ASP A 166 21.75 0.83 1.04
C ASP A 166 21.99 1.20 -0.43
N HIS A 167 22.65 0.33 -1.21
CA HIS A 167 22.83 0.53 -2.65
C HIS A 167 21.50 0.58 -3.41
N TYR A 168 20.63 -0.43 -3.24
CA TYR A 168 19.33 -0.47 -3.91
C TYR A 168 18.44 0.71 -3.53
N ILE A 169 18.43 1.07 -2.25
CA ILE A 169 17.60 2.16 -1.73
C ILE A 169 18.13 3.53 -2.19
N SER A 170 19.45 3.69 -2.36
CA SER A 170 20.05 4.87 -2.99
C SER A 170 19.60 5.02 -4.44
N GLU A 171 19.65 3.95 -5.24
CA GLU A 171 19.18 3.99 -6.64
C GLU A 171 17.68 4.28 -6.73
N TYR A 172 16.89 3.69 -5.83
CA TYR A 172 15.47 3.99 -5.71
C TYR A 172 15.24 5.48 -5.41
N SER A 173 15.96 6.04 -4.45
CA SER A 173 15.82 7.46 -4.06
C SER A 173 16.20 8.40 -5.19
N LYS A 174 17.22 8.08 -5.99
CA LYS A 174 17.58 8.87 -7.19
C LYS A 174 16.45 8.87 -8.22
N GLN A 175 15.81 7.74 -8.46
CA GLN A 175 14.68 7.71 -9.39
C GLN A 175 13.45 8.44 -8.83
N VAL A 176 13.23 8.38 -7.50
CA VAL A 176 12.21 9.20 -6.85
C VAL A 176 12.47 10.68 -7.07
N GLU A 177 13.70 11.14 -6.82
CA GLU A 177 14.11 12.52 -7.07
C GLU A 177 13.90 12.93 -8.53
N ASN A 178 14.27 12.07 -9.48
CA ASN A 178 14.12 12.34 -10.92
C ASN A 178 12.67 12.58 -11.36
N PHE A 179 11.71 11.80 -10.85
CA PHE A 179 10.31 12.00 -11.21
C PHE A 179 9.66 13.09 -10.35
N ALA A 180 10.02 13.20 -9.06
CA ALA A 180 9.44 14.17 -8.15
C ALA A 180 9.78 15.60 -8.57
N ALA A 181 11.01 15.86 -9.01
CA ALA A 181 11.44 17.16 -9.53
C ALA A 181 10.68 17.61 -10.81
N LYS A 182 10.00 16.68 -11.49
CA LYS A 182 9.20 16.96 -12.69
C LYS A 182 7.69 16.95 -12.41
N HIS A 183 7.28 16.47 -11.24
CA HIS A 183 5.88 16.33 -10.89
C HIS A 183 5.38 17.63 -10.27
N PRO A 184 4.35 18.28 -10.82
CA PRO A 184 3.99 19.68 -10.48
C PRO A 184 3.72 19.90 -8.99
N VAL A 185 3.08 18.93 -8.32
CA VAL A 185 2.83 19.00 -6.88
C VAL A 185 4.09 18.67 -6.06
N LEU A 186 4.91 17.71 -6.50
CA LEU A 186 6.03 17.25 -5.67
C LEU A 186 7.19 18.23 -5.70
N SER A 187 7.47 18.80 -6.88
CA SER A 187 8.52 19.80 -7.06
C SER A 187 8.28 21.10 -6.30
N ASP A 188 7.01 21.44 -6.04
CA ASP A 188 6.63 22.67 -5.36
C ASP A 188 6.52 22.46 -3.84
N GLU A 189 5.90 21.36 -3.40
CA GLU A 189 5.52 21.17 -1.99
C GLU A 189 6.48 20.30 -1.17
N PHE A 190 7.35 19.50 -1.80
CA PHE A 190 8.18 18.50 -1.10
C PHE A 190 9.66 18.40 -1.51
N PRO A 191 10.33 19.44 -2.04
CA PRO A 191 11.72 19.33 -2.48
C PRO A 191 12.66 18.81 -1.39
N GLU A 192 12.48 19.26 -0.14
CA GLU A 192 13.32 18.87 1.00
C GLU A 192 13.26 17.38 1.34
N VAL A 193 12.21 16.68 0.89
CA VAL A 193 12.00 15.26 1.16
C VAL A 193 12.87 14.41 0.24
N TYR A 194 13.00 14.76 -1.03
CA TYR A 194 13.63 13.91 -2.03
C TYR A 194 14.99 14.43 -2.55
N GLU A 195 15.24 15.74 -2.48
CA GLU A 195 16.44 16.34 -3.05
C GLU A 195 17.73 15.78 -2.44
N ASN A 196 18.76 15.62 -3.28
CA ASN A 196 20.06 15.06 -2.92
C ASN A 196 19.95 13.59 -2.43
N GLY A 197 19.01 12.82 -2.99
CA GLY A 197 18.82 11.40 -2.69
C GLY A 197 18.25 11.09 -1.30
N LYS A 198 17.67 12.07 -0.59
CA LYS A 198 17.26 11.95 0.82
C LYS A 198 15.99 11.13 1.06
N TYR A 199 15.26 10.78 0.00
CA TYR A 199 13.89 10.24 0.12
C TYR A 199 13.77 9.07 1.10
N ALA A 200 14.73 8.13 1.07
CA ALA A 200 14.70 6.93 1.89
C ALA A 200 15.61 7.00 3.15
N ASP A 201 16.17 8.17 3.49
CA ASP A 201 17.04 8.33 4.67
C ASP A 201 16.34 7.95 5.96
N LYS A 202 15.04 8.26 6.05
CA LYS A 202 14.20 7.99 7.22
C LYS A 202 13.54 6.62 7.19
N PHE A 203 13.71 5.83 6.12
CA PHE A 203 13.08 4.52 6.03
C PHE A 203 13.77 3.56 6.99
N THR A 204 12.96 2.92 7.81
CA THR A 204 13.34 1.77 8.63
C THR A 204 13.76 0.60 7.74
N ARG A 205 14.43 -0.38 8.34
CA ARG A 205 14.81 -1.63 7.64
C ARG A 205 13.60 -2.32 7.01
N GLU A 206 12.49 -2.38 7.73
CA GLU A 206 11.24 -3.01 7.27
C GLU A 206 10.63 -2.27 6.07
N GLU A 207 10.61 -0.94 6.10
CA GLU A 207 10.12 -0.15 4.96
C GLU A 207 11.00 -0.31 3.73
N ARG A 208 12.32 -0.40 3.91
CA ARG A 208 13.25 -0.67 2.81
C ARG A 208 13.00 -2.06 2.20
N VAL A 209 12.79 -3.08 3.03
CA VAL A 209 12.35 -4.42 2.56
C VAL A 209 11.04 -4.30 1.78
N GLY A 210 10.05 -3.59 2.31
CA GLY A 210 8.76 -3.39 1.65
C GLY A 210 8.90 -2.71 0.28
N VAL A 211 9.80 -1.73 0.13
CA VAL A 211 10.11 -1.11 -1.16
C VAL A 211 10.66 -2.14 -2.14
N LEU A 212 11.67 -2.92 -1.74
CA LEU A 212 12.29 -3.91 -2.64
C LEU A 212 11.31 -5.03 -3.02
N VAL A 213 10.50 -5.50 -2.07
CA VAL A 213 9.44 -6.49 -2.35
C VAL A 213 8.40 -5.91 -3.31
N LYS A 214 7.98 -4.66 -3.13
CA LYS A 214 7.04 -4.01 -4.05
C LYS A 214 7.63 -3.90 -5.45
N GLU A 215 8.89 -3.50 -5.60
CA GLU A 215 9.55 -3.41 -6.90
C GLU A 215 9.72 -4.78 -7.55
N TYR A 216 9.96 -5.84 -6.76
CA TYR A 216 9.94 -7.22 -7.26
C TYR A 216 8.57 -7.61 -7.83
N VAL A 217 7.48 -7.37 -7.10
CA VAL A 217 6.12 -7.69 -7.59
C VAL A 217 5.78 -6.85 -8.82
N LYS A 218 6.15 -5.57 -8.83
CA LYS A 218 5.98 -4.70 -10.02
C LYS A 218 6.67 -5.29 -11.24
N GLN A 219 7.90 -5.78 -11.08
CA GLN A 219 8.66 -6.40 -12.17
C GLN A 219 7.96 -7.65 -12.71
N ALA A 220 7.52 -8.55 -11.81
CA ALA A 220 6.78 -9.74 -12.20
C ALA A 220 5.51 -9.39 -13.00
N MET A 221 4.84 -8.30 -12.63
CA MET A 221 3.62 -7.83 -13.29
C MET A 221 3.86 -6.89 -14.49
N GLY A 222 5.08 -6.80 -15.01
CA GLY A 222 5.41 -5.94 -16.15
C GLY A 222 5.21 -4.44 -15.90
N LYS A 223 5.18 -4.00 -14.64
CA LYS A 223 5.04 -2.59 -14.26
C LYS A 223 6.40 -1.90 -14.28
N GLN A 224 6.38 -0.58 -14.48
CA GLN A 224 7.58 0.24 -14.47
C GLN A 224 8.21 0.26 -13.08
N CYS A 225 9.37 -0.37 -12.95
CA CYS A 225 10.16 -0.35 -11.71
C CYS A 225 11.09 0.86 -11.68
N LEU A 226 11.39 1.33 -10.48
CA LEU A 226 12.35 2.39 -10.20
C LEU A 226 13.76 1.82 -9.99
N ILE A 227 13.90 0.52 -9.70
CA ILE A 227 15.19 -0.15 -9.53
C ILE A 227 15.18 -1.48 -10.29
N TYR A 228 15.22 -1.37 -11.62
CA TYR A 228 14.88 -2.46 -12.54
C TYR A 228 15.94 -3.58 -12.60
N ASP A 229 17.24 -3.27 -12.47
CA ASP A 229 18.25 -4.13 -13.10
C ASP A 229 18.79 -5.31 -12.26
N LYS A 230 18.35 -5.54 -11.02
CA LYS A 230 19.09 -6.47 -10.12
C LYS A 230 18.30 -7.27 -9.06
N LEU A 231 16.99 -7.07 -8.89
CA LEU A 231 16.22 -7.84 -7.89
C LEU A 231 15.78 -9.23 -8.39
N VAL A 232 15.68 -9.38 -9.72
CA VAL A 232 15.30 -10.64 -10.38
C VAL A 232 16.15 -10.82 -11.63
N SER A 233 17.21 -11.63 -11.51
CA SER A 233 17.59 -12.48 -12.64
C SER A 233 16.56 -13.61 -12.69
N ASN A 234 15.74 -13.63 -13.75
CA ASN A 234 14.98 -14.82 -14.14
C ASN A 234 15.94 -15.94 -14.52
#